data_AF-A0A069CUT1-F1
#
_entry.id   AF-A0A069CUT1-F1
#
_cell.length_a   1.000
_cell.length_b   1.000
_cell.length_c   1.000
_cell.angle_alpha   90.00
_cell.angle_beta   90.00
_cell.angle_gamma   90.00
#
_symmetry.space_group_name_H-M   'P 1'
#
loop_
_entity.id
_entity.type
_entity.pdbx_description
1 polymer ?
#
loop_
_entity_poly.entity_id
_entity_poly.type
_entity_poly.pdbx_seq_one_letter_code
_entity_poly.pdbx_strand_id
1 'polypeptide(L)'
;MATKLINDEAKYFIELCAGKTKQQIIGVAALLSDYRLAASKRDSTAFVKSHEAAYKTAETLFNSITFFDTPEFYRINPWGYEQTNYENIKVVGSYKNTVIAFNQHTVYAISKNKYRNREPHTYLDNQRLRSTSWLRPYTNQEIAKQSQENMYLGH
;
A
#
# COMPACT_ATOMS: atom_id res chain seq x y z
N MET A 1 9.81 -15.61 3.42
CA MET A 1 10.19 -14.36 2.73
C MET A 1 8.95 -13.47 2.70
N ALA A 2 9.02 -12.27 3.30
CA ALA A 2 7.93 -11.30 3.25
C ALA A 2 7.88 -10.72 1.82
N THR A 3 6.79 -10.93 1.09
CA THR A 3 6.64 -10.39 -0.26
C THR A 3 6.42 -8.89 -0.14
N LYS A 4 7.45 -8.09 -0.44
CA LYS A 4 7.32 -6.63 -0.56
C LYS A 4 6.84 -6.34 -1.97
N LEU A 5 5.64 -5.79 -2.10
CA LEU A 5 5.17 -5.25 -3.37
C LEU A 5 5.78 -3.86 -3.57
N ILE A 6 6.23 -3.57 -4.79
CA ILE A 6 6.81 -2.27 -5.16
C ILE A 6 5.91 -1.53 -6.17
N ASN A 7 5.74 -0.23 -5.97
CA ASN A 7 5.08 0.71 -6.90
C ASN A 7 3.76 0.16 -7.49
N ASP A 8 3.74 -0.20 -8.78
CA ASP A 8 2.57 -0.69 -9.49
C ASP A 8 1.98 -1.97 -8.90
N GLU A 9 2.81 -2.87 -8.38
CA GLU A 9 2.33 -4.09 -7.72
C GLU A 9 1.50 -3.75 -6.47
N ALA A 10 1.97 -2.80 -5.68
CA ALA A 10 1.26 -2.33 -4.48
C ALA A 10 -0.05 -1.63 -4.88
N LYS A 11 0.01 -0.75 -5.89
CA LYS A 11 -1.18 -0.09 -6.46
C LYS A 11 -2.22 -1.12 -6.91
N TYR A 12 -1.84 -2.12 -7.69
CA TYR A 12 -2.76 -3.12 -8.21
C TYR A 12 -3.34 -4.02 -7.13
N PHE A 13 -2.55 -4.38 -6.11
CA PHE A 13 -3.06 -5.12 -4.95
C PHE A 13 -4.13 -4.33 -4.19
N ILE A 14 -3.92 -3.03 -3.99
CA ILE A 14 -4.89 -2.14 -3.33
C ILE A 14 -6.19 -2.08 -4.15
N GLU A 15 -6.08 -1.97 -5.48
CA GLU A 15 -7.23 -1.93 -6.37
C GLU A 15 -8.01 -3.25 -6.42
N LEU A 16 -7.31 -4.40 -6.35
CA LEU A 16 -7.94 -5.71 -6.18
C LEU A 16 -8.70 -5.79 -4.85
N CYS A 17 -8.13 -5.27 -3.76
CA CYS A 17 -8.82 -5.18 -2.46
C CYS A 17 -10.03 -4.23 -2.48
N ALA A 18 -10.12 -3.32 -3.45
CA ALA A 18 -11.27 -2.47 -3.70
C ALA A 18 -12.32 -3.13 -4.61
N GLY A 19 -12.10 -4.37 -5.04
CA GLY A 19 -13.04 -5.12 -5.89
C GLY A 19 -12.97 -4.76 -7.37
N LYS A 20 -11.91 -4.07 -7.82
CA LYS A 20 -11.74 -3.75 -9.24
C LYS A 20 -11.31 -4.97 -10.04
N THR A 21 -11.82 -5.07 -11.26
CA THR A 21 -11.45 -6.10 -12.24
C THR A 21 -10.11 -5.81 -12.91
N LYS A 22 -9.46 -6.83 -13.48
CA LYS A 22 -8.22 -6.65 -14.27
C LYS A 22 -8.35 -5.56 -15.33
N GLN A 23 -9.45 -5.53 -16.07
CA GLN A 23 -9.69 -4.53 -17.13
C GLN A 23 -9.79 -3.10 -16.58
N GLN A 24 -10.33 -2.92 -15.37
CA GLN A 24 -10.39 -1.62 -14.71
C GLN A 24 -9.02 -1.19 -14.15
N ILE A 25 -8.17 -2.15 -13.79
CA ILE A 25 -6.84 -1.89 -13.19
C ILE A 25 -5.78 -1.65 -14.27
N ILE A 26 -5.74 -2.50 -15.30
CA ILE A 26 -4.76 -2.47 -16.40
C ILE A 26 -5.45 -2.57 -17.77
N GLY A 27 -6.34 -1.63 -18.06
CA GLY A 27 -6.95 -1.50 -19.39
C GLY A 27 -5.90 -1.08 -20.43
N VAL A 28 -5.82 -1.79 -21.56
CA VAL A 28 -4.82 -1.53 -22.62
C VAL A 28 -4.86 -0.08 -23.11
N ALA A 29 -6.04 0.52 -23.26
CA ALA A 29 -6.18 1.92 -23.67
C ALA A 29 -5.61 2.89 -22.62
N ALA A 30 -5.81 2.61 -21.32
CA ALA A 30 -5.26 3.41 -20.23
C ALA A 30 -3.73 3.28 -20.17
N LEU A 31 -3.21 2.07 -20.29
CA LEU A 31 -1.76 1.83 -20.36
C LEU A 31 -1.11 2.55 -21.55
N LEU A 32 -1.72 2.50 -22.73
CA LEU A 32 -1.19 3.19 -23.90
C LEU A 32 -1.29 4.72 -23.77
N SER A 33 -2.29 5.24 -23.04
CA SER A 33 -2.38 6.66 -22.70
C SER A 33 -1.26 7.08 -21.75
N ASP A 34 -1.03 6.34 -20.67
CA ASP A 34 0.06 6.59 -19.72
C ASP A 34 1.43 6.49 -20.41
N TYR A 35 1.60 5.50 -21.29
CA TYR A 35 2.79 5.34 -22.09
C TYR A 35 3.07 6.56 -22.98
N ARG A 36 2.04 7.10 -23.66
CA ARG A 36 2.16 8.30 -24.50
C ARG A 36 2.57 9.53 -23.70
N LEU A 37 2.12 9.67 -22.45
CA LEU A 37 2.53 10.75 -21.55
C LEU A 37 3.98 10.59 -21.06
N ALA A 38 4.50 9.36 -20.99
CA ALA A 38 5.82 9.05 -20.45
C ALA A 38 6.93 8.86 -21.51
N ALA A 39 6.60 8.76 -22.82
CA ALA A 39 7.55 8.23 -23.79
C ALA A 39 8.66 9.21 -24.21
N SER A 40 9.89 8.89 -23.78
CA SER A 40 11.07 8.86 -24.65
C SER A 40 11.41 7.40 -25.00
N LYS A 41 11.38 7.03 -26.28
CA LYS A 41 11.99 5.84 -26.94
C LYS A 41 11.76 4.40 -26.39
N ARG A 42 10.81 4.09 -25.49
CA ARG A 42 10.54 2.69 -25.09
C ARG A 42 9.68 1.94 -26.14
N ASP A 43 9.61 0.61 -26.02
CA ASP A 43 8.66 -0.22 -26.79
C ASP A 43 7.36 -0.33 -25.97
N SER A 44 6.23 0.10 -26.53
CA SER A 44 4.91 0.00 -25.90
C SER A 44 4.56 -1.43 -25.48
N THR A 45 5.07 -2.43 -26.20
CA THR A 45 4.86 -3.85 -25.91
C THR A 45 5.54 -4.25 -24.60
N ALA A 46 6.78 -3.80 -24.39
CA ALA A 46 7.52 -4.07 -23.17
C ALA A 46 6.87 -3.39 -21.95
N PHE A 47 6.34 -2.17 -22.15
CA PHE A 47 5.61 -1.43 -21.12
C PHE A 47 4.33 -2.16 -20.69
N VAL A 48 3.50 -2.59 -21.64
CA VAL A 48 2.28 -3.35 -21.31
C VAL A 48 2.64 -4.65 -20.58
N LYS A 49 3.66 -5.37 -21.05
CA LYS A 49 4.11 -6.62 -20.42
C LYS A 49 4.59 -6.43 -18.98
N SER A 50 5.28 -5.32 -18.66
CA SER A 50 5.69 -5.06 -17.28
C SER A 50 4.49 -4.81 -16.36
N HIS A 51 3.46 -4.10 -16.85
CA HIS A 51 2.22 -3.90 -16.09
C HIS A 51 1.43 -5.20 -15.89
N GLU A 52 1.39 -6.07 -16.90
CA GLU A 52 0.78 -7.39 -16.75
C GLU A 52 1.53 -8.27 -15.73
N ALA A 53 2.86 -8.24 -15.73
CA ALA A 53 3.67 -8.97 -14.76
C ALA A 53 3.42 -8.46 -13.33
N ALA A 54 3.39 -7.14 -13.14
CA ALA A 54 3.10 -6.52 -11.85
C ALA A 54 1.68 -6.88 -11.36
N TYR A 55 0.69 -6.85 -12.25
CA TYR A 55 -0.67 -7.28 -11.93
C TYR A 55 -0.69 -8.76 -11.50
N LYS A 56 0.00 -9.64 -12.21
CA LYS A 56 0.05 -11.07 -11.87
C LYS A 56 0.69 -11.32 -10.51
N THR A 57 1.74 -10.58 -10.15
CA THR A 57 2.33 -10.64 -8.80
C THR A 57 1.32 -10.23 -7.74
N ALA A 58 0.62 -9.11 -7.95
CA ALA A 58 -0.41 -8.61 -7.04
C ALA A 58 -1.57 -9.60 -6.87
N GLU A 59 -2.07 -10.13 -7.99
CA GLU A 59 -3.16 -11.12 -8.04
C GLU A 59 -2.77 -12.44 -7.34
N THR A 60 -1.54 -12.91 -7.55
CA THR A 60 -1.03 -14.10 -6.88
C THR A 60 -1.01 -13.91 -5.36
N LEU A 61 -0.55 -12.75 -4.89
CA LEU A 61 -0.58 -12.44 -3.47
C LEU A 61 -2.02 -12.35 -2.96
N PHE A 62 -2.90 -11.61 -3.66
CA PHE A 62 -4.31 -11.45 -3.32
C PHE A 62 -5.02 -12.79 -3.13
N ASN A 63 -4.87 -13.70 -4.09
CA ASN A 63 -5.48 -15.04 -4.04
C ASN A 63 -4.88 -15.94 -2.95
N SER A 64 -3.67 -15.64 -2.47
CA SER A 64 -2.99 -16.43 -1.43
C SER A 64 -3.33 -16.00 0.01
N ILE A 65 -4.00 -14.86 0.18
CA ILE A 65 -4.31 -14.30 1.50
C ILE A 65 -5.60 -14.92 2.03
N THR A 66 -5.56 -15.33 3.30
CA THR A 66 -6.79 -15.56 4.08
C THR A 66 -7.26 -14.23 4.63
N PHE A 67 -8.31 -13.67 4.02
CA PHE A 67 -8.91 -12.40 4.45
C PHE A 67 -9.61 -12.55 5.80
N PHE A 68 -9.59 -11.47 6.58
CA PHE A 68 -10.40 -11.36 7.78
C PHE A 68 -11.83 -10.97 7.41
N ASP A 69 -12.81 -11.41 8.20
CA ASP A 69 -14.23 -11.07 8.00
C ASP A 69 -14.46 -9.56 8.01
N THR A 70 -13.73 -8.85 8.88
CA THR A 70 -13.72 -7.39 8.93
C THR A 70 -12.27 -6.90 8.92
N PRO A 71 -11.88 -6.03 7.98
CA PRO A 71 -10.56 -5.44 7.98
C PRO A 71 -10.41 -4.47 9.17
N GLU A 72 -9.22 -4.46 9.76
CA GLU A 72 -8.90 -3.59 10.89
C GLU A 72 -8.13 -2.36 10.42
N PHE A 73 -8.30 -1.23 11.11
CA PHE A 73 -7.65 0.03 10.76
C PHE A 73 -6.84 0.57 11.92
N TYR A 74 -5.63 1.02 11.62
CA TYR A 74 -4.71 1.56 12.62
C TYR A 74 -4.01 2.80 12.10
N ARG A 75 -3.61 3.69 13.01
CA ARG A 75 -2.80 4.84 12.63
C ARG A 75 -1.32 4.47 12.52
N ILE A 76 -0.66 4.97 11.49
CA ILE A 76 0.80 5.01 11.39
C ILE A 76 1.25 6.30 12.06
N ASN A 77 2.18 6.19 13.01
CA ASN A 77 2.87 7.39 13.50
C ASN A 77 3.88 7.85 12.45
N PRO A 78 4.00 9.16 12.23
CA PRO A 78 4.94 9.70 11.28
C PRO A 78 6.40 9.46 11.70
N TRP A 79 7.32 9.78 10.79
CA TRP A 79 8.76 9.79 11.06
C TRP A 79 9.07 10.60 12.32
N GLY A 80 10.02 10.12 13.13
CA GLY A 80 10.71 11.02 14.07
C GLY A 80 11.27 12.22 13.30
N TYR A 81 11.33 13.39 13.95
CA TYR A 81 11.59 14.74 13.40
C TYR A 81 10.35 15.56 13.01
N GLU A 82 9.36 15.69 13.91
CA GLU A 82 8.28 16.71 13.85
C GLU A 82 7.39 16.73 12.59
N GLN A 83 7.66 15.89 11.60
CA GLN A 83 6.80 15.70 10.45
C GLN A 83 5.52 15.04 10.95
N THR A 84 4.39 15.72 10.81
CA THR A 84 3.14 15.27 11.40
C THR A 84 2.29 14.48 10.40
N ASN A 85 2.92 13.73 9.48
CA ASN A 85 2.22 13.02 8.40
C ASN A 85 1.33 11.90 8.93
N TYR A 86 0.07 12.23 9.17
CA TYR A 86 -0.94 11.31 9.62
C TYR A 86 -1.29 10.34 8.49
N GLU A 87 -1.01 9.07 8.72
CA GLU A 87 -1.37 8.00 7.81
C GLU A 87 -2.15 6.92 8.56
N ASN A 88 -3.00 6.20 7.82
CA ASN A 88 -3.69 5.01 8.33
C ASN A 88 -3.28 3.79 7.52
N ILE A 89 -3.24 2.63 8.17
CA ILE A 89 -3.15 1.32 7.52
C ILE A 89 -4.44 0.54 7.70
N LYS A 90 -4.78 -0.22 6.67
CA LYS A 90 -5.81 -1.24 6.67
C LYS A 90 -5.15 -2.61 6.71
N VAL A 91 -5.45 -3.39 7.73
CA VAL A 91 -5.06 -4.78 7.87
C VAL A 91 -6.19 -5.64 7.31
N VAL A 92 -5.89 -6.46 6.31
CA VAL A 92 -6.93 -7.17 5.54
C VAL A 92 -6.93 -8.67 5.72
N GLY A 93 -5.84 -9.25 6.18
CA GLY A 93 -5.77 -10.70 6.31
C GLY A 93 -4.38 -11.19 6.60
N SER A 94 -4.18 -12.48 6.40
CA SER A 94 -2.92 -13.14 6.70
C SER A 94 -2.48 -14.09 5.60
N TYR A 95 -1.16 -14.18 5.44
CA TYR A 95 -0.49 -15.13 4.56
C TYR A 95 0.65 -15.78 5.33
N LYS A 96 0.62 -17.11 5.48
CA LYS A 96 1.60 -17.89 6.25
C LYS A 96 1.81 -17.32 7.67
N ASN A 97 3.03 -16.92 8.02
CA ASN A 97 3.37 -16.31 9.32
C ASN A 97 3.32 -14.77 9.31
N THR A 98 2.66 -14.19 8.31
CA THR A 98 2.54 -12.74 8.16
C THR A 98 1.08 -12.29 8.06
N VAL A 99 0.84 -11.06 8.49
CA VAL A 99 -0.39 -10.29 8.32
C VAL A 99 -0.13 -9.26 7.23
N ILE A 100 -1.07 -9.11 6.32
CA ILE A 100 -0.97 -8.17 5.21
C ILE A 100 -1.75 -6.91 5.57
N ALA A 101 -1.07 -5.78 5.47
CA ALA A 101 -1.64 -4.47 5.70
C ALA A 101 -1.28 -3.54 4.54
N PHE A 102 -2.03 -2.49 4.29
CA PHE A 102 -1.68 -1.50 3.27
C PHE A 102 -2.20 -0.11 3.64
N ASN A 103 -1.55 0.93 3.09
CA ASN A 103 -2.06 2.29 3.04
C ASN A 103 -2.38 2.66 1.57
N GLN A 104 -2.55 3.94 1.26
CA GLN A 104 -2.88 4.39 -0.10
C GLN A 104 -1.84 4.03 -1.17
N HIS A 105 -0.58 3.80 -0.79
CA HIS A 105 0.53 3.68 -1.76
C HIS A 105 1.42 2.47 -1.52
N THR A 106 1.24 1.72 -0.44
CA THR A 106 2.19 0.70 -0.03
C THR A 106 1.48 -0.47 0.64
N VAL A 107 1.96 -1.67 0.33
CA VAL A 107 1.55 -2.92 0.96
C VAL A 107 2.68 -3.41 1.87
N TYR A 108 2.30 -3.84 3.07
CA TYR A 108 3.16 -4.24 4.16
C TYR A 108 2.87 -5.68 4.56
N ALA A 109 3.93 -6.40 4.93
CA ALA A 109 3.84 -7.73 5.51
C ALA A 109 4.42 -7.70 6.92
N ILE A 110 3.55 -7.91 7.90
CA ILE A 110 3.85 -7.81 9.33
C ILE A 110 3.92 -9.22 9.91
N SER A 111 4.90 -9.54 10.76
CA SER A 111 4.92 -10.84 11.45
C SER A 111 3.64 -11.04 12.28
N LYS A 112 3.01 -12.22 12.18
CA LYS A 112 1.81 -12.57 12.96
C LYS A 112 2.03 -12.41 14.46
N ASN A 113 3.20 -12.82 14.97
CA ASN A 113 3.52 -12.70 16.38
C ASN A 113 3.56 -11.24 16.83
N LYS A 114 4.24 -10.38 16.05
CA LYS A 114 4.35 -8.94 16.36
C LYS A 114 2.99 -8.24 16.33
N TYR A 115 2.17 -8.58 15.34
CA TYR A 115 0.81 -8.09 15.23
C TYR A 115 -0.06 -8.57 16.40
N ARG A 116 -0.01 -9.85 16.76
CA ARG A 116 -0.79 -10.44 17.87
C ARG A 116 -0.42 -9.83 19.22
N ASN A 117 0.88 -9.64 19.46
CA ASN A 117 1.40 -9.06 20.70
C ASN A 117 1.26 -7.53 20.74
N ARG A 118 0.77 -6.91 19.66
CA ARG A 118 0.71 -5.45 19.51
C ARG A 118 2.05 -4.80 19.86
N GLU A 119 3.15 -5.43 19.42
CA GLU A 119 4.49 -4.96 19.74
C GLU A 119 4.69 -3.53 19.26
N PRO A 120 5.10 -2.59 20.14
CA PRO A 120 5.42 -1.24 19.72
C PRO A 120 6.59 -1.27 18.73
N HIS A 121 6.63 -0.32 17.80
CA HIS A 121 7.68 -0.25 16.77
C HIS A 121 7.76 -1.49 15.87
N THR A 122 6.62 -2.13 15.57
CA THR A 122 6.59 -3.12 14.51
C THR A 122 6.82 -2.42 13.17
N TYR A 123 8.06 -2.48 12.70
CA TYR A 123 8.49 -1.76 11.51
C TYR A 123 7.80 -2.30 10.26
N LEU A 124 7.17 -1.40 9.51
CA LEU A 124 6.46 -1.71 8.26
C LEU A 124 7.40 -1.83 7.05
N ASP A 125 8.68 -1.53 7.22
CA ASP A 125 9.65 -1.43 6.13
C ASP A 125 11.04 -1.93 6.58
N ASN A 126 11.85 -2.39 5.62
CA ASN A 126 13.22 -2.89 5.85
C ASN A 126 14.23 -1.80 6.21
N GLN A 127 13.92 -0.53 5.95
CA GLN A 127 14.73 0.61 6.35
C GLN A 127 14.48 1.01 7.83
N ARG A 128 13.55 0.35 8.54
CA ARG A 128 13.19 0.57 9.96
C ARG A 128 12.52 1.92 10.24
N LEU A 129 11.87 2.52 9.25
CA LEU A 129 11.51 3.95 9.31
C LEU A 129 10.06 4.25 9.73
N ARG A 130 9.17 3.25 9.86
CA ARG A 130 7.75 3.48 10.21
C ARG A 130 7.29 2.57 11.34
N SER A 131 6.90 3.16 12.47
CA SER A 131 6.34 2.45 13.63
C SER A 131 4.83 2.33 13.47
N THR A 132 4.29 1.11 13.38
CA THR A 132 2.85 0.93 13.61
C THR A 132 2.52 1.38 15.03
N SER A 133 1.56 2.27 15.17
CA SER A 133 0.89 2.42 16.46
C SER A 133 -0.42 1.66 16.36
N TRP A 134 -0.60 0.64 17.21
CA TRP A 134 -1.82 -0.17 17.27
C TRP A 134 -2.97 0.59 17.93
N LEU A 135 -3.12 1.85 17.55
CA LEU A 135 -4.07 2.82 18.08
C LEU A 135 -5.10 3.13 17.00
N ARG A 136 -6.20 3.74 17.41
CA ARG A 136 -7.30 4.10 16.53
C ARG A 136 -6.79 4.93 15.34
N PRO A 137 -7.34 4.72 14.13
CA PRO A 137 -6.97 5.48 12.95
C PRO A 137 -7.25 6.97 13.16
N TYR A 138 -6.48 7.83 12.52
CA TYR A 138 -6.81 9.25 12.41
C TYR A 138 -8.12 9.43 11.65
N THR A 139 -8.93 10.38 12.06
CA THR A 139 -10.13 10.79 11.34
C THR A 139 -9.77 11.50 10.04
N ASN A 140 -10.70 11.49 9.07
CA ASN A 140 -10.50 12.20 7.81
C ASN A 140 -10.30 13.71 8.02
N GLN A 141 -10.91 14.30 9.05
CA GLN A 141 -10.74 15.72 9.38
C GLN A 141 -9.34 16.02 9.90
N GLU A 142 -8.78 15.17 10.77
CA GLU A 142 -7.40 15.31 11.26
C GLU A 142 -6.39 15.21 10.12
N ILE A 143 -6.57 14.23 9.23
CA ILE A 143 -5.71 14.07 8.04
C ILE A 143 -5.85 15.28 7.11
N ALA A 144 -7.07 15.74 6.83
CA ALA A 144 -7.32 16.86 5.93
C ALA A 144 -6.74 18.19 6.48
N LYS A 145 -6.94 18.46 7.77
CA LYS A 145 -6.39 19.65 8.44
C LYS A 145 -4.87 19.69 8.33
N GLN A 146 -4.21 18.56 8.59
CA GLN A 146 -2.76 18.44 8.51
C GLN A 146 -2.24 18.54 7.06
N SER A 147 -2.95 17.94 6.10
CA SER A 147 -2.62 18.11 4.68
C SER A 147 -2.72 19.57 4.23
N GLN A 148 -3.69 20.33 4.74
CA GLN A 148 -3.80 21.77 4.49
C GLN A 148 -2.65 22.53 5.13
N GLU A 149 -2.34 22.29 6.41
CA GLU A 149 -1.24 22.94 7.12
C GLU A 149 0.11 22.72 6.40
N ASN A 150 0.42 21.49 5.99
CA ASN A 150 1.61 21.17 5.20
C ASN A 150 1.63 21.87 3.83
N MET A 151 0.48 22.01 3.17
CA MET A 151 0.37 22.68 1.87
C MET A 151 0.60 24.19 1.98
N TYR A 152 0.12 24.82 3.06
CA TYR A 152 0.23 26.26 3.29
C TYR A 152 1.57 26.70 3.91
N LEU A 153 2.19 25.84 4.72
CA LEU A 153 3.42 26.15 5.47
C LEU A 153 4.64 25.39 4.96
N GLY A 154 4.60 24.93 3.70
CA GLY A 154 5.64 24.07 3.11
C GLY A 154 7.06 24.53 3.42
N HIS A 155 7.77 23.72 4.20
CA HIS A 155 9.23 23.64 4.22
C HIS A 155 9.72 22.81 3.03
#